data_AF-A0A356BXJ4-F1
#
_entry.id   AF-A0A356BXJ4-F1
#
_cell.length_a   1.000
_cell.length_b   1.000
_cell.length_c   1.000
_cell.angle_alpha   90.00
_cell.angle_beta   90.00
_cell.angle_gamma   90.00
#
_symmetry.space_group_name_H-M   'P 1'
#
loop_
_entity.id
_entity.type
_entity.pdbx_description
1 polymer ?
#
loop_
_entity_poly.entity_id
_entity_poly.type
_entity_poly.pdbx_seq_one_letter_code
_entity_poly.pdbx_strand_id
1 'polypeptide(L)'
;MQWGKWVQAIVGLCILVALTSVPVVAQMQASDGLWAGAFNNHGSIMLLVETESGKIVNANEAAASFYGYSVEQLKSMYIDKIHMYTPEEVAQE
;
A
#
# COMPACT_ATOMS: atom_id res chain seq x y z
N MET A 1 -8.74 58.48 4.77
CA MET A 1 -9.39 57.16 4.82
C MET A 1 -8.63 56.20 3.89
N GLN A 2 -7.64 55.45 4.41
CA GLN A 2 -6.70 54.63 3.60
C GLN A 2 -7.18 53.19 3.34
N TRP A 3 -8.50 52.99 3.26
CA TRP A 3 -9.14 51.67 3.19
C TRP A 3 -8.68 50.85 1.97
N GLY A 4 -8.38 51.48 0.83
CA GLY A 4 -7.97 50.80 -0.39
C GLY A 4 -6.61 50.08 -0.29
N LYS A 5 -5.66 50.59 0.52
CA LYS A 5 -4.32 49.98 0.65
C LYS A 5 -4.37 48.66 1.42
N TRP A 6 -5.25 48.57 2.42
CA TRP A 6 -5.46 47.36 3.21
C TRP A 6 -6.17 46.26 2.40
N VAL A 7 -7.12 46.64 1.53
CA VAL A 7 -7.77 45.68 0.62
C VAL A 7 -6.75 45.07 -0.34
N GLN A 8 -5.86 45.87 -0.93
CA GLN A 8 -4.84 45.34 -1.83
C GLN A 8 -3.79 44.47 -1.12
N ALA A 9 -3.43 44.81 0.11
CA ALA A 9 -2.53 43.97 0.92
C ALA A 9 -3.16 42.61 1.24
N ILE A 10 -4.45 42.58 1.59
CA ILE A 10 -5.17 41.32 1.88
C ILE A 10 -5.31 40.48 0.61
N VAL A 11 -5.69 41.08 -0.52
CA VAL A 11 -5.80 40.37 -1.80
C VAL A 11 -4.44 39.80 -2.23
N GLY A 12 -3.37 40.59 -2.10
CA GLY A 12 -2.01 40.12 -2.37
C GLY A 12 -1.59 38.95 -1.48
N LEU A 13 -1.89 39.02 -0.18
CA LEU A 13 -1.63 37.92 0.76
C LEU A 13 -2.43 36.66 0.41
N CYS A 14 -3.70 36.79 0.04
CA CYS A 14 -4.52 35.66 -0.39
C CYS A 14 -3.98 34.99 -1.65
N ILE A 15 -3.49 35.76 -2.64
CA ILE A 15 -2.89 35.23 -3.86
C ILE A 15 -1.57 34.50 -3.54
N LEU A 16 -0.75 35.06 -2.64
CA LEU A 16 0.53 34.48 -2.25
C LEU A 16 0.34 33.17 -1.48
N VAL A 17 -0.65 33.11 -0.58
CA VAL A 17 -1.05 31.88 0.12
C VAL A 17 -1.57 30.82 -0.87
N ALA A 18 -2.40 31.21 -1.83
CA ALA A 18 -2.94 30.30 -2.85
C ALA A 18 -1.89 29.72 -3.81
N LEU A 19 -0.77 30.43 -4.03
CA LEU A 19 0.36 29.92 -4.83
C LEU A 19 1.25 28.92 -4.07
N THR A 20 1.22 28.94 -2.73
CA THR A 20 1.99 28.00 -1.89
C THR A 20 1.24 26.71 -1.53
N SER A 21 -0.07 26.64 -1.81
CA SER A 21 -0.84 25.41 -1.68
C SER A 21 -0.51 24.46 -2.83
N VAL A 22 0.58 23.71 -2.65
CA VAL A 22 0.80 22.46 -3.38
C VAL A 22 -0.46 21.63 -3.20
N PRO A 23 -1.12 21.16 -4.27
CA PRO A 23 -2.33 20.37 -4.12
C PRO A 23 -1.93 19.07 -3.39
N VAL A 24 -2.46 18.89 -2.17
CA VAL A 24 -2.34 17.67 -1.34
C VAL A 24 -2.65 16.40 -2.14
N VAL A 25 -3.43 16.53 -3.21
CA VAL A 25 -3.81 15.47 -4.16
C VAL A 25 -2.60 14.84 -4.88
N ALA A 26 -1.48 15.53 -5.02
CA ALA A 26 -0.29 14.99 -5.71
C ALA A 26 0.50 13.96 -4.88
N GLN A 27 0.36 13.95 -3.54
CA GLN A 27 1.12 13.02 -2.68
C GLN A 27 0.56 11.59 -2.70
N MET A 28 -0.70 11.42 -3.04
CA MET A 28 -1.40 10.13 -2.94
C MET A 28 -1.09 9.19 -4.12
N GLN A 29 -0.71 9.71 -5.29
CA GLN A 29 -0.38 8.88 -6.45
C GLN A 29 1.08 8.40 -6.44
N ALA A 30 1.99 9.15 -5.81
CA ALA A 30 3.40 8.77 -5.71
C ALA A 30 3.63 7.63 -4.71
N SER A 31 2.74 7.47 -3.73
CA SER A 31 2.85 6.42 -2.71
C SER A 31 2.54 5.02 -3.23
N ASP A 32 1.59 4.88 -4.16
CA ASP A 32 1.08 3.57 -4.56
C ASP A 32 2.15 2.72 -5.27
N GLY A 33 2.90 3.33 -6.20
CA GLY A 33 3.97 2.64 -6.93
C GLY A 33 5.17 2.29 -6.04
N LEU A 34 5.51 3.16 -5.08
CA LEU A 34 6.60 2.90 -4.13
C LEU A 34 6.25 1.73 -3.21
N TRP A 35 5.02 1.70 -2.69
CA TRP A 35 4.55 0.61 -1.84
C TRP A 35 4.50 -0.72 -2.59
N ALA A 36 3.95 -0.73 -3.81
CA ALA A 36 3.88 -1.92 -4.64
C ALA A 36 5.28 -2.47 -4.96
N GLY A 37 6.22 -1.58 -5.33
CA GLY A 37 7.61 -1.97 -5.57
C GLY A 37 8.31 -2.51 -4.33
N ALA A 38 8.14 -1.85 -3.18
CA ALA A 38 8.72 -2.29 -1.92
C ALA A 38 8.16 -3.65 -1.47
N PHE A 39 6.84 -3.87 -1.59
CA PHE A 39 6.20 -5.14 -1.25
C PHE A 39 6.62 -6.28 -2.19
N ASN A 40 6.52 -6.07 -3.51
CA ASN A 40 6.76 -7.12 -4.51
C ASN A 40 8.23 -7.58 -4.52
N ASN A 41 9.17 -6.65 -4.34
CA ASN A 41 10.60 -6.93 -4.43
C ASN A 41 11.25 -7.19 -3.07
N HIS A 42 10.48 -7.21 -1.97
CA HIS A 42 11.02 -7.53 -0.66
C HIS A 42 11.49 -8.98 -0.57
N GLY A 43 12.62 -9.23 0.09
CA GLY A 43 13.17 -10.58 0.24
C GLY A 43 12.46 -11.47 1.28
N SER A 44 11.64 -10.89 2.15
CA SER A 44 10.82 -11.67 3.10
C SER A 44 9.57 -12.23 2.44
N ILE A 45 9.14 -13.41 2.87
CA ILE A 45 7.88 -14.04 2.45
C ILE A 45 6.71 -13.21 2.99
N MET A 46 5.89 -12.64 2.11
CA MET A 46 4.79 -11.74 2.50
C MET A 46 3.49 -12.11 1.80
N LEU A 47 2.41 -12.18 2.59
CA LEU A 47 1.04 -12.37 2.12
C LEU A 47 0.15 -11.30 2.76
N LEU A 48 -0.76 -10.74 1.97
CA LEU A 48 -1.88 -9.94 2.48
C LEU A 48 -3.11 -10.83 2.47
N VAL A 49 -3.75 -10.95 3.64
CA VAL A 49 -4.88 -11.86 3.86
C VAL A 49 -6.08 -11.05 4.34
N GLU A 50 -7.23 -11.28 3.72
CA GLU A 50 -8.50 -10.76 4.21
C GLU A 50 -8.89 -11.47 5.51
N THR A 51 -9.10 -10.72 6.58
CA THR A 51 -9.27 -11.28 7.93
C THR A 51 -10.54 -12.10 8.11
N GLU A 52 -11.62 -11.77 7.41
CA GLU A 52 -12.90 -12.46 7.56
C GLU A 52 -12.91 -13.81 6.83
N SER A 53 -12.44 -13.83 5.58
CA SER A 53 -12.52 -15.03 4.73
C SER A 53 -11.25 -15.88 4.78
N GLY A 54 -10.11 -15.30 5.17
CA GLY A 54 -8.80 -15.92 5.03
C GLY A 54 -8.27 -15.92 3.58
N LYS A 55 -8.94 -15.23 2.65
CA LYS A 55 -8.50 -15.15 1.26
C LYS A 55 -7.20 -14.37 1.16
N ILE A 56 -6.24 -14.92 0.42
CA ILE A 56 -5.01 -14.20 0.08
C ILE A 56 -5.36 -13.16 -0.98
N VAL A 57 -5.26 -11.88 -0.64
CA VAL A 57 -5.55 -10.77 -1.57
C VAL A 57 -4.30 -10.31 -2.31
N ASN A 58 -3.11 -10.56 -1.75
CA ASN A 58 -1.84 -10.29 -2.42
C ASN A 58 -0.71 -11.19 -1.90
N ALA A 59 0.30 -11.40 -2.73
CA ALA A 59 1.52 -12.15 -2.41
C ALA A 59 2.71 -11.53 -3.15
N ASN A 60 3.91 -11.58 -2.57
CA ASN A 60 5.12 -11.13 -3.24
C ASN A 60 5.90 -12.27 -3.92
N GLU A 61 6.93 -11.93 -4.69
CA GLU A 61 7.76 -12.90 -5.42
C GLU A 61 8.50 -13.88 -4.49
N ALA A 62 8.89 -13.42 -3.29
CA ALA A 62 9.49 -14.28 -2.29
C ALA A 62 8.52 -15.35 -1.79
N ALA A 63 7.24 -15.01 -1.58
CA ALA A 63 6.20 -15.98 -1.23
C ALA A 63 5.93 -16.98 -2.36
N ALA A 64 5.85 -16.50 -3.60
CA ALA A 64 5.70 -17.37 -4.78
C ALA A 64 6.85 -18.39 -4.87
N SER A 65 8.08 -17.93 -4.70
CA SER A 65 9.28 -18.77 -4.71
C SER A 65 9.31 -19.78 -3.56
N PHE A 66 8.88 -19.37 -2.36
CA PHE A 66 8.89 -20.23 -1.17
C PHE A 66 7.82 -21.31 -1.20
N TYR A 67 6.58 -20.94 -1.54
CA TYR A 67 5.46 -21.90 -1.57
C TYR A 67 5.36 -22.68 -2.89
N GLY A 68 6.09 -22.28 -3.94
CA GLY A 68 6.10 -22.97 -5.23
C GLY A 68 4.87 -22.70 -6.11
N TYR A 69 4.13 -21.63 -5.85
CA TYR A 69 2.96 -21.20 -6.62
C TYR A 69 3.22 -19.83 -7.25
N SER A 70 2.57 -19.52 -8.38
CA SER A 70 2.57 -18.16 -8.91
C SER A 70 1.83 -17.20 -7.97
N VAL A 71 2.12 -15.90 -8.07
CA VAL A 71 1.40 -14.87 -7.31
C VAL A 71 -0.10 -14.92 -7.58
N GLU A 72 -0.51 -15.14 -8.83
CA GLU A 72 -1.91 -15.29 -9.24
C GLU A 72 -2.57 -16.52 -8.61
N GLN A 73 -1.84 -17.64 -8.56
CA GLN A 73 -2.33 -18.85 -7.89
C GLN A 73 -2.52 -18.59 -6.40
N LEU A 74 -1.53 -18.00 -5.72
CA LEU A 74 -1.64 -17.64 -4.30
C LEU A 74 -2.85 -16.73 -4.04
N LYS A 75 -3.08 -15.71 -4.88
CA LYS A 75 -4.24 -14.80 -4.77
C LYS A 75 -5.60 -15.46 -5.00
N SER A 76 -5.62 -16.66 -5.57
CA SER A 76 -6.82 -17.48 -5.73
C SER A 76 -7.07 -18.42 -4.54
N MET A 77 -6.12 -18.52 -3.62
CA MET A 77 -6.15 -19.44 -2.49
C MET A 77 -6.59 -18.75 -1.19
N TYR A 78 -6.98 -19.59 -0.24
CA TYR A 78 -7.19 -19.23 1.15
C TYR A 78 -5.96 -19.65 1.97
N ILE A 79 -5.68 -18.91 3.03
CA ILE A 79 -4.48 -19.12 3.86
C ILE A 79 -4.44 -20.52 4.48
N ASP A 80 -5.60 -21.14 4.72
CA ASP A 80 -5.75 -22.51 5.22
C ASP A 80 -5.38 -23.61 4.20
N LYS A 81 -5.16 -23.24 2.93
CA LYS A 81 -4.76 -24.17 1.87
C LYS A 81 -3.26 -24.23 1.64
N ILE A 82 -2.50 -23.29 2.21
CA ILE A 82 -1.05 -23.25 2.07
C ILE A 82 -0.37 -23.69 3.37
N HIS A 83 -0.35 -25.01 3.60
CA HIS A 83 0.45 -25.58 4.68
C HIS A 83 1.77 -26.13 4.12
N MET A 84 2.88 -25.70 4.71
CA MET A 84 4.21 -26.24 4.43
C MET A 84 4.40 -27.64 5.02
N TYR A 85 3.58 -27.96 6.04
CA TYR A 85 3.62 -29.19 6.80
C TYR A 85 2.28 -29.91 6.69
N THR A 86 2.31 -31.23 6.58
CA THR A 86 1.08 -32.01 6.73
C THR A 86 0.57 -31.91 8.17
N PRO A 87 -0.73 -32.16 8.43
CA PRO A 87 -1.25 -32.22 9.81
C PRO A 87 -0.43 -33.15 10.73
N GLU A 88 0.15 -34.21 10.15
CA GLU A 88 1.02 -35.16 10.87
C GLU A 88 2.37 -34.55 11.26
N GLU A 89 2.97 -33.72 10.41
CA GLU A 89 4.25 -33.04 10.67
C GLU A 89 4.09 -31.94 11.73
N VAL A 90 2.96 -31.22 11.74
CA VAL A 90 2.62 -30.23 12.77
C VAL A 90 2.39 -30.88 14.14
N ALA A 91 1.86 -32.11 14.17
CA ALA A 91 1.59 -32.83 15.42
C ALA A 91 2.86 -33.37 16.11
N GLN A 92 4.04 -33.27 15.47
CA GLN A 92 5.32 -33.74 16.02
C GLN A 92 6.18 -32.63 16.64
N GLU A 93 5.76 -31.36 16.59
CA GLU A 93 6.35 -30.27 17.40
C GLU A 93 5.67 -30.10 18.76
#